data_AF-A0A849A4E7-F1
#
_entry.id   AF-A0A849A4E7-F1
#
_cell.length_a   1.000
_cell.length_b   1.000
_cell.length_c   1.000
_cell.angle_alpha   90.00
_cell.angle_beta   90.00
_cell.angle_gamma   90.00
#
_symmetry.space_group_name_H-M   'P 1'
#
loop_
_entity.id
_entity.type
_entity.pdbx_description
1 polymer ?
#
loop_
_entity_poly.entity_id
_entity_poly.type
_entity_poly.pdbx_seq_one_letter_code
_entity_poly.pdbx_strand_id
1 'polypeptide(L)'
;MTAQPLSPGSGRFGRRSLFGRAGTLGLAVTGGVLATSLPGLLAAPAAQASSLNGVIGRQEIIDRGWRRYHQRPRYSWTSQTEGFRNDCSGFVSYAWNTLPQGNNGWTTYSLPQITHRISAAELRAGDILLWVGNQAEQTGHVQLFLGWTDAARSRFQVLEHGGGNSGVEPPEFNTYSAIRAGYYPARYNKVNELDPYGTIRVKWLATGGASSPVGNPTLPELDAKRGGRFQQFQNGMIIWNRANNQAWMVYGAILTKYRDTGSEQAWGFPTQDEFDASASPTGSKGRFQKFENALILWSAQTDVHLLHGEIRKYFENNDYEKRFGYPTSDEIPEGSGFKQTFELGTIHWNPTSGATWEAKA
;
A
#
# COMPACT_ATOMS: atom_id res chain seq x y z
N MET A 1 3.57 -21.23 -68.00
CA MET A 1 4.50 -21.97 -67.12
C MET A 1 4.42 -21.36 -65.74
N THR A 2 3.82 -22.08 -64.79
CA THR A 2 4.16 -22.16 -63.34
C THR A 2 2.97 -22.80 -62.63
N ALA A 3 3.19 -24.02 -62.13
CA ALA A 3 2.24 -24.79 -61.35
C ALA A 3 2.52 -24.62 -59.84
N GLN A 4 1.45 -24.59 -59.05
CA GLN A 4 1.38 -24.90 -57.63
C GLN A 4 1.49 -26.44 -57.40
N PRO A 5 1.39 -27.00 -56.17
CA PRO A 5 1.84 -26.57 -54.82
C PRO A 5 2.59 -27.73 -54.09
N LEU A 6 2.87 -27.60 -52.77
CA LEU A 6 2.67 -28.61 -51.68
C LEU A 6 3.58 -28.36 -50.45
N SER A 7 3.01 -28.52 -49.24
CA SER A 7 3.68 -28.94 -47.98
C SER A 7 3.26 -30.41 -47.70
N PRO A 8 3.81 -31.21 -46.74
CA PRO A 8 4.57 -30.87 -45.51
C PRO A 8 5.75 -31.83 -45.16
N GLY A 9 6.41 -31.65 -44.01
CA GLY A 9 7.38 -32.64 -43.49
C GLY A 9 7.89 -32.40 -42.05
N SER A 10 7.63 -33.37 -41.18
CA SER A 10 8.04 -33.52 -39.77
C SER A 10 9.47 -34.05 -39.57
N GLY A 11 10.13 -33.74 -38.44
CA GLY A 11 11.36 -34.44 -38.03
C GLY A 11 11.75 -34.26 -36.56
N ARG A 12 11.72 -35.36 -35.79
CA ARG A 12 12.26 -35.55 -34.42
C ARG A 12 13.74 -35.95 -34.48
N PHE A 13 14.57 -35.58 -33.49
CA PHE A 13 15.72 -36.34 -32.92
C PHE A 13 16.18 -35.58 -31.65
N GLY A 14 16.67 -36.13 -30.54
CA GLY A 14 17.13 -37.46 -30.13
C GLY A 14 18.15 -37.24 -28.97
N ARG A 15 17.89 -37.82 -27.79
CA ARG A 15 18.74 -37.72 -26.59
C ARG A 15 20.08 -38.46 -26.77
N ARG A 16 21.17 -37.93 -26.20
CA ARG A 16 22.36 -38.71 -25.80
C ARG A 16 22.90 -38.24 -24.46
N SER A 17 23.07 -39.20 -23.55
CA SER A 17 23.82 -39.09 -22.31
C SER A 17 25.30 -39.41 -22.57
N LEU A 18 26.18 -38.75 -21.81
CA LEU A 18 27.59 -39.12 -21.67
C LEU A 18 27.91 -39.14 -20.16
N PHE A 19 28.30 -40.31 -19.67
CA PHE A 19 28.94 -40.50 -18.38
C PHE A 19 30.43 -40.18 -18.50
N GLY A 20 30.96 -39.39 -17.57
CA GLY A 20 32.39 -39.21 -17.35
C GLY A 20 32.66 -39.15 -15.85
N ARG A 21 33.48 -40.09 -15.35
CA ARG A 21 34.02 -40.13 -13.98
C ARG A 21 35.21 -39.19 -13.85
N ALA A 22 35.36 -38.52 -12.72
CA ALA A 22 36.47 -38.64 -11.75
C ALA A 22 36.47 -37.40 -10.83
N GLY A 23 36.86 -37.62 -9.57
CA GLY A 23 36.55 -36.74 -8.44
C GLY A 23 37.55 -35.64 -8.14
N THR A 24 37.20 -34.80 -7.16
CA THR A 24 38.14 -34.28 -6.16
C THR A 24 37.36 -33.78 -4.94
N LEU A 25 37.90 -34.04 -3.75
CA LEU A 25 37.36 -33.61 -2.45
C LEU A 25 37.32 -32.08 -2.37
N GLY A 26 36.17 -31.55 -1.97
CA GLY A 26 36.02 -30.18 -1.47
C GLY A 26 35.14 -30.20 -0.23
N LEU A 27 35.75 -29.91 0.92
CA LEU A 27 35.07 -29.76 2.21
C LEU A 27 34.09 -28.57 2.11
N ALA A 28 32.79 -28.84 1.98
CA ALA A 28 31.77 -27.80 2.07
C ALA A 28 31.31 -27.69 3.53
N VAL A 29 31.73 -26.62 4.20
CA VAL A 29 31.12 -26.15 5.44
C VAL A 29 29.69 -25.75 5.09
N THR A 30 28.71 -26.57 5.49
CA THR A 30 27.29 -26.22 5.42
C THR A 30 26.97 -25.18 6.48
N GLY A 31 27.28 -23.92 6.18
CA GLY A 31 26.66 -22.77 6.83
C GLY A 31 25.18 -22.75 6.46
N GLY A 32 24.35 -23.42 7.26
CA GLY A 32 22.91 -23.32 7.17
C GLY A 32 22.48 -21.90 7.51
N VAL A 33 22.26 -21.08 6.49
CA VAL A 33 21.46 -19.87 6.64
C VAL A 33 20.05 -20.34 6.91
N LEU A 34 19.66 -20.35 8.19
CA LEU A 34 18.27 -20.43 8.59
C LEU A 34 17.59 -19.18 8.02
N ALA A 35 16.97 -19.33 6.85
CA ALA A 35 15.96 -18.40 6.40
C ALA A 35 14.86 -18.40 7.46
N THR A 36 14.88 -17.41 8.34
CA THR A 36 13.74 -17.10 9.19
C THR A 36 12.59 -16.74 8.26
N SER A 37 11.73 -17.72 8.02
CA SER A 37 10.45 -17.49 7.36
C SER A 37 9.76 -16.36 8.12
N LEU A 38 9.44 -15.30 7.39
CA LEU A 38 8.52 -14.27 7.89
C LEU A 38 7.29 -15.00 8.41
N PRO A 39 6.81 -14.74 9.64
CA PRO A 39 5.55 -15.31 10.07
C PRO A 39 4.50 -14.94 9.02
N GLY A 40 3.92 -15.98 8.41
CA GLY A 40 2.97 -15.83 7.33
C GLY A 40 1.89 -14.85 7.76
N LEU A 41 1.62 -13.85 6.92
CA LEU A 41 0.38 -13.10 7.03
C LEU A 41 -0.75 -14.13 6.96
N LEU A 42 -1.33 -14.46 8.11
CA LEU A 42 -2.63 -15.11 8.14
C LEU A 42 -3.54 -14.25 7.26
N ALA A 43 -4.14 -14.86 6.24
CA ALA A 43 -5.05 -14.18 5.35
C ALA A 43 -6.13 -13.53 6.22
N ALA A 44 -6.15 -12.20 6.24
CA ALA A 44 -7.12 -11.46 7.02
C ALA A 44 -8.54 -11.89 6.58
N PRO A 45 -9.51 -12.00 7.51
CA PRO A 45 -10.86 -12.39 7.14
C PRO A 45 -11.41 -11.47 6.05
N ALA A 46 -11.98 -12.07 5.00
CA ALA A 46 -12.60 -11.32 3.92
C ALA A 46 -13.69 -10.42 4.52
N ALA A 47 -13.71 -9.14 4.18
CA ALA A 47 -14.81 -8.29 4.62
C ALA A 47 -16.11 -8.73 3.97
N GLN A 48 -17.22 -8.41 4.63
CA GLN A 48 -18.54 -8.64 4.12
C GLN A 48 -18.72 -7.91 2.78
N ALA A 49 -19.18 -8.65 1.76
CA ALA A 49 -19.46 -8.09 0.44
C ALA A 49 -20.62 -7.09 0.50
N SER A 50 -20.54 -6.04 -0.31
CA SER A 50 -21.60 -5.06 -0.50
C SER A 50 -22.90 -5.70 -1.00
N SER A 51 -24.04 -5.12 -0.62
CA SER A 51 -25.32 -5.42 -1.27
C SER A 51 -25.36 -4.81 -2.68
N LEU A 52 -26.14 -5.41 -3.59
CA LEU A 52 -26.37 -4.84 -4.91
C LEU A 52 -26.92 -3.41 -4.78
N ASN A 53 -26.33 -2.46 -5.51
CA ASN A 53 -26.64 -1.01 -5.44
C ASN A 53 -26.36 -0.38 -4.07
N GLY A 54 -25.68 -1.08 -3.16
CA GLY A 54 -25.28 -0.60 -1.85
C GLY A 54 -24.04 0.30 -1.88
N VAL A 55 -23.61 0.70 -0.69
CA VAL A 55 -22.29 1.31 -0.47
C VAL A 55 -21.23 0.23 -0.60
N ILE A 56 -20.12 0.55 -1.28
CA ILE A 56 -19.07 -0.42 -1.61
C ILE A 56 -17.67 0.16 -1.34
N GLY A 57 -16.78 -0.64 -0.77
CA GLY A 57 -15.39 -0.26 -0.50
C GLY A 57 -14.50 -0.39 -1.74
N ARG A 58 -13.42 0.41 -1.80
CA ARG A 58 -12.49 0.39 -2.94
C ARG A 58 -11.82 -0.98 -3.14
N GLN A 59 -11.47 -1.66 -2.05
CA GLN A 59 -10.88 -2.99 -2.16
C GLN A 59 -11.83 -3.96 -2.84
N GLU A 60 -13.11 -3.96 -2.47
CA GLU A 60 -14.10 -4.84 -3.09
C GLU A 60 -14.25 -4.54 -4.59
N ILE A 61 -14.28 -3.26 -4.98
CA ILE A 61 -14.36 -2.87 -6.40
C ILE A 61 -13.20 -3.48 -7.19
N ILE A 62 -11.98 -3.35 -6.67
CA ILE A 62 -10.77 -3.88 -7.30
C ILE A 62 -10.79 -5.41 -7.35
N ASP A 63 -11.17 -6.09 -6.27
CA ASP A 63 -11.27 -7.55 -6.21
C ASP A 63 -12.32 -8.09 -7.19
N ARG A 64 -13.44 -7.38 -7.35
CA ARG A 64 -14.47 -7.70 -8.36
C ARG A 64 -13.92 -7.50 -9.77
N GLY A 65 -13.25 -6.38 -10.05
CA GLY A 65 -12.58 -6.15 -11.34
C GLY A 65 -11.63 -7.30 -11.72
N TRP A 66 -10.75 -7.69 -10.80
CA TRP A 66 -9.84 -8.81 -11.01
C TRP A 66 -10.56 -10.15 -11.15
N ARG A 67 -11.62 -10.42 -10.39
CA ARG A 67 -12.40 -11.66 -10.54
C ARG A 67 -12.97 -11.79 -11.94
N ARG A 68 -13.56 -10.71 -12.47
CA ARG A 68 -14.08 -10.69 -13.84
C ARG A 68 -12.98 -10.85 -14.88
N TYR A 69 -11.81 -10.27 -14.63
CA TYR A 69 -10.62 -10.50 -15.44
C TYR A 69 -10.24 -11.98 -15.53
N HIS A 70 -10.22 -12.69 -14.41
CA HIS A 70 -9.87 -14.11 -14.39
C HIS A 70 -10.96 -15.02 -14.99
N GLN A 71 -12.24 -14.62 -14.92
CA GLN A 71 -13.35 -15.35 -15.55
C GLN A 71 -13.33 -15.31 -17.08
N ARG A 72 -12.76 -14.25 -17.67
CA ARG A 72 -12.62 -14.06 -19.12
C ARG A 72 -13.90 -14.28 -19.95
N PRO A 73 -15.07 -13.73 -19.57
CA PRO A 73 -16.26 -13.85 -20.40
C PRO A 73 -16.06 -13.14 -21.75
N ARG A 74 -16.54 -13.71 -22.84
CA ARG A 74 -16.47 -13.09 -24.18
C ARG A 74 -17.21 -11.76 -24.20
N TYR A 75 -16.65 -10.78 -24.93
CA TYR A 75 -17.29 -9.50 -25.14
C TYR A 75 -18.66 -9.67 -25.82
N SER A 76 -19.70 -9.10 -25.22
CA SER A 76 -21.07 -9.17 -25.73
C SER A 76 -21.96 -8.15 -25.04
N TRP A 77 -22.70 -7.39 -25.84
CA TRP A 77 -23.70 -6.41 -25.41
C TRP A 77 -25.00 -7.04 -24.90
N THR A 78 -25.17 -8.36 -25.04
CA THR A 78 -26.43 -9.04 -24.69
C THR A 78 -26.20 -10.19 -23.71
N SER A 79 -25.05 -10.84 -23.79
CA SER A 79 -24.68 -11.93 -22.88
C SER A 79 -24.32 -11.37 -21.51
N GLN A 80 -24.58 -12.20 -20.50
CA GLN A 80 -24.36 -11.81 -19.11
C GLN A 80 -23.54 -12.86 -18.38
N THR A 81 -22.82 -12.41 -17.38
CA THR A 81 -22.16 -13.24 -16.38
C THR A 81 -22.50 -12.67 -15.02
N GLU A 82 -23.02 -13.52 -14.13
CA GLU A 82 -23.47 -13.12 -12.79
C GLU A 82 -24.55 -12.01 -12.80
N GLY A 83 -25.36 -11.93 -13.86
CA GLY A 83 -26.42 -10.91 -14.02
C GLY A 83 -25.95 -9.56 -14.58
N PHE A 84 -24.67 -9.43 -14.92
CA PHE A 84 -24.09 -8.20 -15.51
C PHE A 84 -23.68 -8.46 -16.96
N ARG A 85 -23.92 -7.49 -17.86
CA ARG A 85 -23.46 -7.58 -19.26
C ARG A 85 -21.96 -7.76 -19.37
N ASN A 86 -21.54 -8.42 -20.45
CA ASN A 86 -20.14 -8.67 -20.77
C ASN A 86 -19.60 -7.63 -21.76
N ASP A 87 -19.83 -6.35 -21.46
CA ASP A 87 -19.30 -5.21 -22.21
C ASP A 87 -18.54 -4.26 -21.27
N CYS A 88 -17.93 -3.19 -21.79
CA CYS A 88 -17.13 -2.25 -20.99
C CYS A 88 -17.90 -1.66 -19.79
N SER A 89 -19.15 -1.25 -20.02
CA SER A 89 -20.02 -0.66 -19.00
C SER A 89 -20.62 -1.69 -18.04
N GLY A 90 -20.85 -2.92 -18.51
CA GLY A 90 -21.26 -4.07 -17.72
C GLY A 90 -20.15 -4.57 -16.81
N PHE A 91 -18.89 -4.52 -17.25
CA PHE A 91 -17.71 -4.76 -16.43
C PHE A 91 -17.61 -3.76 -15.27
N VAL A 92 -17.76 -2.46 -15.54
CA VAL A 92 -17.77 -1.43 -14.49
C VAL A 92 -18.98 -1.59 -13.55
N SER A 93 -20.15 -1.87 -14.10
CA SER A 93 -21.37 -2.17 -13.31
C SER A 93 -21.14 -3.37 -12.39
N TYR A 94 -20.46 -4.40 -12.89
CA TYR A 94 -20.05 -5.55 -12.09
C TYR A 94 -19.07 -5.17 -11.01
N ALA A 95 -18.00 -4.44 -11.32
CA ALA A 95 -16.99 -4.02 -10.36
C ALA A 95 -17.59 -3.19 -9.22
N TRP A 96 -18.53 -2.29 -9.53
CA TRP A 96 -19.24 -1.46 -8.55
C TRP A 96 -20.46 -2.13 -7.89
N ASN A 97 -20.76 -3.39 -8.25
CA ASN A 97 -21.93 -4.12 -7.77
C ASN A 97 -23.24 -3.33 -7.93
N THR A 98 -23.49 -2.77 -9.12
CA THR A 98 -24.64 -1.90 -9.36
C THR A 98 -25.34 -2.21 -10.69
N LEU A 99 -26.67 -2.16 -10.67
CA LEU A 99 -27.56 -2.37 -11.81
C LEU A 99 -28.68 -1.32 -11.81
N PRO A 100 -29.07 -0.77 -12.97
CA PRO A 100 -30.32 -0.02 -13.09
C PRO A 100 -31.51 -0.97 -12.90
N GLN A 101 -32.62 -0.45 -12.39
CA GLN A 101 -33.82 -1.26 -12.17
C GLN A 101 -34.30 -1.92 -13.48
N GLY A 102 -34.52 -3.24 -13.44
CA GLY A 102 -35.02 -4.00 -14.59
C GLY A 102 -34.01 -4.19 -15.73
N ASN A 103 -32.74 -3.86 -15.52
CA ASN A 103 -31.69 -3.95 -16.54
C ASN A 103 -30.42 -4.62 -15.98
N ASN A 104 -29.56 -5.09 -16.87
CA ASN A 104 -28.37 -5.92 -16.60
C ASN A 104 -27.05 -5.14 -16.63
N GLY A 105 -27.11 -3.80 -16.58
CA GLY A 105 -25.93 -2.94 -16.45
C GLY A 105 -26.22 -1.50 -16.82
N TRP A 106 -25.47 -0.57 -16.22
CA TRP A 106 -25.39 0.81 -16.69
C TRP A 106 -24.69 0.86 -18.04
N THR A 107 -24.92 1.92 -18.83
CA THR A 107 -24.24 2.17 -20.10
C THR A 107 -23.31 3.36 -19.95
N THR A 108 -22.39 3.56 -20.89
CA THR A 108 -21.54 4.75 -20.95
C THR A 108 -22.34 6.06 -20.94
N TYR A 109 -23.59 6.04 -21.40
CA TYR A 109 -24.51 7.18 -21.38
C TYR A 109 -25.29 7.36 -20.08
N SER A 110 -25.53 6.28 -19.31
CA SER A 110 -26.27 6.34 -18.05
C SER A 110 -25.39 6.32 -16.80
N LEU A 111 -24.12 5.92 -16.90
CA LEU A 111 -23.12 6.02 -15.82
C LEU A 111 -23.01 7.44 -15.21
N PRO A 112 -23.16 8.55 -15.98
CA PRO A 112 -23.21 9.90 -15.40
C PRO A 112 -24.32 10.11 -14.35
N GLN A 113 -25.37 9.28 -14.32
CA GLN A 113 -26.48 9.40 -13.35
C GLN A 113 -26.10 8.88 -11.95
N ILE A 114 -25.12 7.98 -11.87
CA ILE A 114 -24.66 7.35 -10.63
C ILE A 114 -23.22 7.72 -10.28
N THR A 115 -22.64 8.65 -11.02
CA THR A 115 -21.28 9.14 -10.81
C THR A 115 -21.26 10.65 -10.70
N HIS A 116 -20.17 11.17 -10.18
CA HIS A 116 -19.81 12.58 -10.29
C HIS A 116 -18.43 12.69 -10.94
N ARG A 117 -18.19 13.79 -11.65
CA ARG A 117 -16.88 14.07 -12.24
C ARG A 117 -15.88 14.41 -11.14
N ILE A 118 -14.65 13.95 -11.31
CA ILE A 118 -13.50 14.30 -10.47
C ILE A 118 -12.37 14.82 -11.36
N SER A 119 -11.41 15.53 -10.78
CA SER A 119 -10.18 15.86 -11.49
C SER A 119 -9.28 14.63 -11.64
N ALA A 120 -8.36 14.65 -12.60
CA ALA A 120 -7.37 13.58 -12.73
C ALA A 120 -6.48 13.46 -11.46
N ALA A 121 -6.24 14.57 -10.75
CA ALA A 121 -5.47 14.55 -9.52
C ALA A 121 -6.17 13.77 -8.39
N GLU A 122 -7.50 13.64 -8.44
CA GLU A 122 -8.30 12.95 -7.43
C GLU A 122 -8.48 11.46 -7.72
N LEU A 123 -8.03 10.96 -8.88
CA LEU A 123 -8.18 9.56 -9.27
C LEU A 123 -7.59 8.61 -8.23
N ARG A 124 -8.41 7.66 -7.82
CA ARG A 124 -8.10 6.58 -6.88
C ARG A 124 -8.59 5.25 -7.44
N ALA A 125 -7.97 4.15 -7.00
CA ALA A 125 -8.33 2.79 -7.41
C ALA A 125 -9.84 2.54 -7.26
N GLY A 126 -10.49 2.08 -8.33
CA GLY A 126 -11.94 1.84 -8.37
C GLY A 126 -12.76 3.01 -8.93
N ASP A 127 -12.15 4.17 -9.18
CA ASP A 127 -12.75 5.22 -10.03
C ASP A 127 -12.71 4.77 -11.50
N ILE A 128 -13.36 5.51 -12.40
CA ILE A 128 -13.37 5.20 -13.84
C ILE A 128 -12.82 6.36 -14.68
N LEU A 129 -12.32 6.01 -15.86
CA LEU A 129 -12.22 6.92 -16.98
C LEU A 129 -13.38 6.65 -17.93
N LEU A 130 -14.23 7.65 -18.13
CA LEU A 130 -15.43 7.55 -18.94
C LEU A 130 -15.31 8.41 -20.21
N TRP A 131 -15.54 7.79 -21.36
CA TRP A 131 -15.81 8.48 -22.61
C TRP A 131 -17.23 8.17 -23.04
N VAL A 132 -18.11 9.18 -23.06
CA VAL A 132 -19.52 8.96 -23.41
C VAL A 132 -19.69 8.71 -24.91
N GLY A 133 -18.80 9.26 -25.76
CA GLY A 133 -18.90 9.09 -27.22
C GLY A 133 -20.18 9.69 -27.82
N ASN A 134 -20.51 9.25 -29.03
CA ASN A 134 -21.77 9.58 -29.72
C ASN A 134 -22.80 8.48 -29.45
N GLN A 135 -23.95 8.88 -28.89
CA GLN A 135 -25.01 7.94 -28.51
C GLN A 135 -25.69 7.26 -29.71
N ALA A 136 -25.90 7.99 -30.80
CA ALA A 136 -26.52 7.42 -32.00
C ALA A 136 -25.60 6.36 -32.66
N GLU A 137 -24.29 6.55 -32.53
CA GLU A 137 -23.25 5.67 -33.09
C GLU A 137 -22.71 4.65 -32.07
N GLN A 138 -23.20 4.71 -30.82
CA GLN A 138 -22.81 3.82 -29.72
C GLN A 138 -21.30 3.74 -29.47
N THR A 139 -20.59 4.86 -29.58
CA THR A 139 -19.12 4.85 -29.54
C THR A 139 -18.51 5.01 -28.14
N GLY A 140 -19.31 5.19 -27.09
CA GLY A 140 -18.78 5.39 -25.74
C GLY A 140 -17.98 4.20 -25.20
N HIS A 141 -17.00 4.48 -24.33
CA HIS A 141 -16.17 3.48 -23.67
C HIS A 141 -15.85 3.86 -22.22
N VAL A 142 -15.53 2.87 -21.38
CA VAL A 142 -15.22 3.09 -19.97
C VAL A 142 -14.17 2.09 -19.47
N GLN A 143 -13.26 2.59 -18.64
CA GLN A 143 -12.15 1.84 -18.06
C GLN A 143 -12.16 1.98 -16.53
N LEU A 144 -11.84 0.91 -15.80
CA LEU A 144 -11.69 0.93 -14.35
C LEU A 144 -10.25 1.30 -13.99
N PHE A 145 -10.06 2.39 -13.26
CA PHE A 145 -8.75 2.86 -12.84
C PHE A 145 -8.19 2.01 -11.70
N LEU A 146 -7.00 1.43 -11.88
CA LEU A 146 -6.30 0.66 -10.85
C LEU A 146 -5.34 1.52 -10.02
N GLY A 147 -4.64 2.47 -10.65
CA GLY A 147 -3.66 3.29 -9.94
C GLY A 147 -2.64 3.99 -10.84
N TRP A 148 -1.97 5.00 -10.29
CA TRP A 148 -0.83 5.65 -10.91
C TRP A 148 0.43 4.77 -10.83
N THR A 149 1.19 4.70 -11.91
CA THR A 149 2.39 3.85 -11.99
C THR A 149 3.69 4.62 -11.73
N ASP A 150 3.64 5.94 -11.63
CA ASP A 150 4.78 6.83 -11.33
C ASP A 150 4.38 7.92 -10.33
N ALA A 151 5.36 8.61 -9.75
CA ALA A 151 5.11 9.67 -8.76
C ALA A 151 4.59 10.97 -9.41
N ALA A 152 4.95 11.22 -10.67
CA ALA A 152 4.49 12.39 -11.42
C ALA A 152 3.04 12.28 -11.90
N ARG A 153 2.38 11.13 -11.66
CA ARG A 153 1.02 10.82 -12.13
C ARG A 153 0.88 11.03 -13.64
N SER A 154 1.90 10.58 -14.38
CA SER A 154 1.96 10.70 -15.84
C SER A 154 1.48 9.43 -16.57
N ARG A 155 1.52 8.29 -15.89
CA ARG A 155 1.08 6.97 -16.38
C ARG A 155 0.25 6.26 -15.32
N PHE A 156 -0.73 5.49 -15.77
CA PHE A 156 -1.62 4.74 -14.90
C PHE A 156 -1.96 3.38 -15.50
N GLN A 157 -2.52 2.53 -14.67
CA GLN A 157 -3.01 1.21 -15.04
C GLN A 157 -4.53 1.16 -14.96
N VAL A 158 -5.16 0.45 -15.92
CA VAL A 158 -6.60 0.20 -15.94
C VAL A 158 -6.92 -1.28 -16.11
N LEU A 159 -8.15 -1.64 -15.76
CA LEU A 159 -8.82 -2.84 -16.27
C LEU A 159 -9.97 -2.40 -17.16
N GLU A 160 -10.15 -3.08 -18.28
CA GLU A 160 -11.27 -2.84 -19.18
C GLU A 160 -11.70 -4.13 -19.87
N HIS A 161 -12.96 -4.14 -20.30
CA HIS A 161 -13.44 -5.13 -21.24
C HIS A 161 -13.53 -4.45 -22.60
N GLY A 162 -12.45 -4.52 -23.39
CA GLY A 162 -12.36 -3.95 -24.73
C GLY A 162 -12.99 -4.86 -25.78
N GLY A 163 -13.51 -4.26 -26.85
CA GLY A 163 -14.39 -4.88 -27.87
C GLY A 163 -13.76 -5.94 -28.79
N GLY A 164 -12.64 -6.55 -28.41
CA GLY A 164 -12.05 -7.69 -29.12
C GLY A 164 -12.76 -9.02 -28.84
N ASN A 165 -12.37 -10.08 -29.56
CA ASN A 165 -12.86 -11.46 -29.29
C ASN A 165 -12.35 -12.05 -27.95
N SER A 166 -11.48 -11.32 -27.24
CA SER A 166 -10.95 -11.67 -25.93
C SER A 166 -11.90 -11.22 -24.80
N GLY A 167 -11.77 -11.84 -23.62
CA GLY A 167 -12.48 -11.37 -22.42
C GLY A 167 -11.93 -10.02 -21.94
N VAL A 168 -12.13 -9.70 -20.66
CA VAL A 168 -11.47 -8.54 -20.02
C VAL A 168 -9.98 -8.54 -20.38
N GLU A 169 -9.51 -7.39 -20.87
CA GLU A 169 -8.17 -7.24 -21.39
C GLU A 169 -7.14 -7.35 -20.26
N PRO A 170 -5.91 -7.82 -20.55
CA PRO A 170 -4.82 -7.74 -19.59
C PRO A 170 -4.65 -6.28 -19.13
N PRO A 171 -4.18 -6.05 -17.89
CA PRO A 171 -4.05 -4.70 -17.34
C PRO A 171 -3.28 -3.78 -18.28
N GLU A 172 -3.94 -2.76 -18.81
CA GLU A 172 -3.35 -1.86 -19.77
C GLU A 172 -2.65 -0.70 -19.08
N PHE A 173 -1.52 -0.30 -19.64
CA PHE A 173 -0.78 0.89 -19.20
C PHE A 173 -1.12 2.04 -20.13
N ASN A 174 -1.74 3.07 -19.58
CA ASN A 174 -2.12 4.25 -20.33
C ASN A 174 -1.42 5.49 -19.78
N THR A 175 -1.49 6.60 -20.52
CA THR A 175 -0.83 7.85 -20.17
C THR A 175 -1.86 8.91 -19.82
N TYR A 176 -1.46 9.90 -19.04
CA TYR A 176 -2.28 11.08 -18.73
C TYR A 176 -2.86 11.74 -20.01
N SER A 177 -2.16 11.63 -21.15
CA SER A 177 -2.64 12.18 -22.42
C SER A 177 -3.95 11.54 -22.91
N ALA A 178 -4.26 10.29 -22.54
CA ALA A 178 -5.54 9.67 -22.86
C ALA A 178 -6.72 10.32 -22.12
N ILE A 179 -6.50 10.82 -20.89
CA ILE A 179 -7.49 11.65 -20.19
C ILE A 179 -7.72 12.97 -20.95
N ARG A 180 -6.69 13.51 -21.62
CA ARG A 180 -6.86 14.70 -22.47
C ARG A 180 -7.52 14.40 -23.83
N ALA A 181 -7.64 13.13 -24.21
CA ALA A 181 -8.15 12.71 -25.53
C ALA A 181 -9.64 12.33 -25.53
N GLY A 182 -10.43 12.78 -24.54
CA GLY A 182 -11.90 12.64 -24.53
C GLY A 182 -12.47 11.83 -23.36
N TYR A 183 -11.63 11.09 -22.63
CA TYR A 183 -11.99 10.49 -21.35
C TYR A 183 -12.05 11.54 -20.25
N TYR A 184 -13.00 11.43 -19.34
CA TYR A 184 -12.95 12.18 -18.09
C TYR A 184 -13.00 11.26 -16.87
N PRO A 185 -12.30 11.61 -15.78
CA PRO A 185 -12.40 10.89 -14.54
C PRO A 185 -13.78 11.04 -13.89
N ALA A 186 -14.34 9.94 -13.41
CA ALA A 186 -15.58 9.94 -12.66
C ALA A 186 -15.54 8.92 -11.50
N ARG A 187 -16.26 9.23 -10.43
CA ARG A 187 -16.34 8.40 -9.23
C ARG A 187 -17.78 7.96 -9.00
N TYR A 188 -17.96 6.70 -8.65
CA TYR A 188 -19.27 6.17 -8.25
C TYR A 188 -19.73 6.80 -6.94
N ASN A 189 -20.99 7.25 -6.90
CA ASN A 189 -21.54 8.04 -5.80
C ASN A 189 -21.66 7.27 -4.48
N LYS A 190 -21.58 5.93 -4.51
CA LYS A 190 -21.68 5.07 -3.31
C LYS A 190 -20.38 4.38 -2.94
N VAL A 191 -19.23 4.91 -3.37
CA VAL A 191 -17.92 4.46 -2.86
C VAL A 191 -17.81 4.86 -1.38
N ASN A 192 -17.53 3.90 -0.51
CA ASN A 192 -17.10 4.19 0.86
C ASN A 192 -15.67 4.70 0.83
N GLU A 193 -15.51 6.03 0.90
CA GLU A 193 -14.17 6.64 0.87
C GLU A 193 -13.34 6.39 2.13
N LEU A 194 -13.99 6.00 3.24
CA LEU A 194 -13.31 5.73 4.51
C LEU A 194 -12.79 4.29 4.60
N ASP A 195 -13.32 3.35 3.80
CA ASP A 195 -12.85 1.97 3.81
C ASP A 195 -11.40 1.92 3.31
N PRO A 196 -10.43 1.53 4.15
CA PRO A 196 -9.05 1.41 3.72
C PRO A 196 -8.96 0.36 2.61
N TYR A 197 -7.98 0.48 1.72
CA TYR A 197 -7.72 -0.53 0.68
C TYR A 197 -6.22 -0.79 0.53
N GLY A 198 -5.87 -1.76 -0.31
CA GLY A 198 -4.49 -2.17 -0.56
C GLY A 198 -3.76 -2.58 0.73
N THR A 199 -2.46 -2.29 0.79
CA THR A 199 -1.57 -2.68 1.89
C THR A 199 -2.00 -2.11 3.24
N ILE A 200 -2.57 -0.90 3.27
CA ILE A 200 -3.11 -0.31 4.51
C ILE A 200 -4.24 -1.16 5.07
N ARG A 201 -5.17 -1.60 4.21
CA ARG A 201 -6.28 -2.47 4.63
C ARG A 201 -5.81 -3.82 5.13
N VAL A 202 -4.85 -4.42 4.42
CA VAL A 202 -4.25 -5.70 4.84
C VAL A 202 -3.66 -5.55 6.24
N LYS A 203 -2.92 -4.47 6.50
CA LYS A 203 -2.37 -4.16 7.83
C LYS A 203 -3.45 -3.97 8.88
N TRP A 204 -4.47 -3.17 8.58
CA TRP A 204 -5.56 -2.87 9.51
C TRP A 204 -6.33 -4.13 9.91
N LEU A 205 -6.70 -4.97 8.94
CA LEU A 205 -7.42 -6.21 9.27
C LEU A 205 -6.54 -7.24 9.98
N ALA A 206 -5.26 -7.36 9.60
CA ALA A 206 -4.31 -8.25 10.27
C ALA A 206 -4.06 -7.88 11.74
N THR A 207 -4.39 -6.65 12.14
CA THR A 207 -4.22 -6.12 13.51
C THR A 207 -5.55 -6.01 14.27
N GLY A 208 -6.63 -6.60 13.75
CA GLY A 208 -7.93 -6.66 14.41
C GLY A 208 -8.97 -5.65 13.89
N GLY A 209 -8.68 -4.94 12.79
CA GLY A 209 -9.61 -4.01 12.17
C GLY A 209 -10.06 -2.93 13.14
N ALA A 210 -11.38 -2.76 13.29
CA ALA A 210 -11.96 -1.78 14.22
C ALA A 210 -11.54 -2.00 15.69
N SER A 211 -11.14 -3.23 16.06
CA SER A 211 -10.65 -3.57 17.39
C SER A 211 -9.13 -3.40 17.54
N SER A 212 -8.43 -2.99 16.48
CA SER A 212 -7.00 -2.67 16.53
C SER A 212 -6.74 -1.42 17.37
N PRO A 213 -5.49 -1.16 17.82
CA PRO A 213 -5.16 0.05 18.57
C PRO A 213 -5.52 1.35 17.85
N VAL A 214 -5.55 1.37 16.51
CA VAL A 214 -5.88 2.57 15.73
C VAL A 214 -7.39 2.82 15.62
N GLY A 215 -8.23 1.80 15.77
CA GLY A 215 -9.70 1.90 15.73
C GLY A 215 -10.28 1.96 14.31
N ASN A 216 -11.39 2.70 14.13
CA ASN A 216 -12.06 2.88 12.84
C ASN A 216 -11.43 4.03 12.02
N PRO A 217 -11.46 3.94 10.67
CA PRO A 217 -10.99 5.02 9.80
C PRO A 217 -11.88 6.26 9.95
N THR A 218 -11.28 7.45 9.89
CA THR A 218 -11.98 8.74 10.10
C THR A 218 -11.91 9.70 8.92
N LEU A 219 -10.95 9.50 8.01
CA LEU A 219 -10.82 10.26 6.76
C LEU A 219 -10.67 9.30 5.58
N PRO A 220 -10.69 9.75 4.33
CA PRO A 220 -10.19 8.95 3.22
C PRO A 220 -8.66 8.81 3.26
N GLU A 221 -8.12 7.83 2.53
CA GLU A 221 -6.67 7.69 2.37
C GLU A 221 -6.07 8.91 1.65
N LEU A 222 -4.97 9.45 2.17
CA LEU A 222 -4.28 10.66 1.69
C LEU A 222 -2.85 10.33 1.24
N ASP A 223 -2.24 11.22 0.47
CA ASP A 223 -0.84 11.07 0.04
C ASP A 223 0.13 11.36 1.20
N ALA A 224 1.17 10.52 1.35
CA ALA A 224 2.28 10.80 2.24
C ALA A 224 3.31 11.72 1.53
N LYS A 225 3.98 12.60 2.28
CA LYS A 225 4.88 13.63 1.71
C LYS A 225 6.08 13.03 0.96
N ARG A 226 6.54 11.85 1.38
CA ARG A 226 7.69 11.14 0.77
C ARG A 226 7.27 10.01 -0.18
N GLY A 227 6.04 10.08 -0.70
CA GLY A 227 5.47 9.07 -1.59
C GLY A 227 4.89 7.88 -0.83
N GLY A 228 3.91 7.21 -1.42
CA GLY A 228 3.03 6.33 -0.67
C GLY A 228 1.87 7.12 -0.08
N ARG A 229 1.21 6.56 0.93
CA ARG A 229 -0.10 7.04 1.39
C ARG A 229 -0.33 6.74 2.86
N PHE A 230 -1.27 7.42 3.49
CA PHE A 230 -1.68 7.12 4.85
C PHE A 230 -3.18 7.22 5.03
N GLN A 231 -3.68 6.51 6.03
CA GLN A 231 -5.06 6.49 6.43
C GLN A 231 -5.15 6.92 7.90
N GLN A 232 -5.95 7.94 8.18
CA GLN A 232 -6.23 8.35 9.56
C GLN A 232 -7.34 7.48 10.15
N PHE A 233 -7.15 7.12 11.41
CA PHE A 233 -8.10 6.38 12.24
C PHE A 233 -8.37 7.14 13.54
N GLN A 234 -9.34 6.68 14.33
CA GLN A 234 -9.76 7.30 15.59
C GLN A 234 -8.60 7.60 16.54
N ASN A 235 -7.70 6.61 16.73
CA ASN A 235 -6.64 6.68 17.73
C ASN A 235 -5.23 6.66 17.11
N GLY A 236 -5.14 6.72 15.79
CA GLY A 236 -3.87 6.51 15.12
C GLY A 236 -3.88 6.79 13.62
N MET A 237 -2.83 6.34 12.95
CA MET A 237 -2.79 6.23 11.51
C MET A 237 -2.09 4.94 11.09
N ILE A 238 -2.38 4.49 9.88
CA ILE A 238 -1.53 3.52 9.17
C ILE A 238 -0.93 4.24 7.97
N ILE A 239 0.39 4.20 7.86
CA ILE A 239 1.14 4.83 6.77
C ILE A 239 1.85 3.75 5.95
N TRP A 240 1.71 3.83 4.62
CA TRP A 240 2.27 2.93 3.63
C TRP A 240 3.40 3.60 2.85
N ASN A 241 4.55 2.95 2.81
CA ASN A 241 5.71 3.35 2.03
C ASN A 241 5.69 2.65 0.66
N ARG A 242 5.58 3.44 -0.41
CA ARG A 242 5.56 2.93 -1.79
C ARG A 242 6.85 2.22 -2.19
N ALA A 243 8.00 2.65 -1.68
CA ALA A 243 9.30 2.16 -2.14
C ALA A 243 9.56 0.69 -1.77
N ASN A 244 9.06 0.25 -0.61
CA ASN A 244 9.22 -1.12 -0.12
C ASN A 244 7.87 -1.86 0.03
N ASN A 245 6.76 -1.21 -0.28
CA ASN A 245 5.40 -1.73 -0.18
C ASN A 245 5.01 -2.20 1.25
N GLN A 246 5.54 -1.56 2.31
CA GLN A 246 5.19 -1.87 3.70
C GLN A 246 4.27 -0.81 4.31
N ALA A 247 3.40 -1.23 5.23
CA ALA A 247 2.52 -0.33 5.99
C ALA A 247 2.63 -0.58 7.50
N TRP A 248 2.64 0.52 8.27
CA TRP A 248 2.91 0.51 9.70
C TRP A 248 1.91 1.35 10.46
N MET A 249 1.47 0.88 11.63
CA MET A 249 0.64 1.65 12.54
C MET A 249 1.50 2.64 13.32
N VAL A 250 1.02 3.86 13.51
CA VAL A 250 1.58 4.85 14.44
C VAL A 250 0.40 5.41 15.22
N TYR A 251 0.43 5.35 16.56
CA TYR A 251 -0.72 5.74 17.39
C TYR A 251 -0.28 6.36 18.73
N GLY A 252 -1.26 6.85 19.49
CA GLY A 252 -1.03 7.40 20.83
C GLY A 252 -0.01 8.54 20.87
N ALA A 253 0.76 8.62 21.96
CA ALA A 253 1.74 9.68 22.19
C ALA A 253 2.86 9.69 21.14
N ILE A 254 3.28 8.53 20.65
CA ILE A 254 4.29 8.41 19.58
C ILE A 254 3.79 9.09 18.30
N LEU A 255 2.52 8.88 17.93
CA LEU A 255 1.93 9.57 16.78
C LEU A 255 1.89 11.08 16.96
N THR A 256 1.48 11.55 18.13
CA THR A 256 1.46 12.99 18.45
C THR A 256 2.85 13.58 18.25
N LYS A 257 3.87 12.98 18.88
CA LYS A 257 5.26 13.41 18.73
C LYS A 257 5.73 13.41 17.27
N TYR A 258 5.47 12.32 16.54
CA TYR A 258 5.84 12.20 15.14
C TYR A 258 5.21 13.30 14.28
N ARG A 259 3.92 13.61 14.48
CA ARG A 259 3.22 14.67 13.75
C ARG A 259 3.75 16.06 14.08
N ASP A 260 3.93 16.35 15.36
CA ASP A 260 4.32 17.68 15.84
C ASP A 260 5.75 18.05 15.43
N THR A 261 6.58 17.05 15.15
CA THR A 261 7.99 17.23 14.78
C THR A 261 8.28 17.02 13.29
N GLY A 262 7.24 17.02 12.44
CA GLY A 262 7.39 17.06 10.97
C GLY A 262 7.11 15.75 10.22
N SER A 263 6.72 14.68 10.93
CA SER A 263 6.34 13.38 10.38
C SER A 263 7.40 12.78 9.45
N GLU A 264 6.97 12.13 8.35
CA GLU A 264 7.84 11.42 7.41
C GLU A 264 8.82 12.36 6.72
N GLN A 265 8.48 13.66 6.61
CA GLN A 265 9.36 14.64 6.00
C GLN A 265 10.64 14.83 6.83
N ALA A 266 10.54 14.81 8.16
CA ALA A 266 11.69 14.94 9.06
C ALA A 266 12.31 13.57 9.39
N TRP A 267 11.47 12.62 9.82
CA TRP A 267 11.94 11.38 10.45
C TRP A 267 11.84 10.14 9.56
N GLY A 268 11.23 10.29 8.39
CA GLY A 268 10.95 9.20 7.48
C GLY A 268 9.88 8.24 7.96
N PHE A 269 9.64 7.21 7.14
CA PHE A 269 8.60 6.24 7.44
C PHE A 269 8.95 5.44 8.70
N PRO A 270 7.94 4.95 9.44
CA PRO A 270 8.17 3.89 10.41
C PRO A 270 8.81 2.69 9.71
N THR A 271 9.69 1.98 10.42
CA THR A 271 10.33 0.76 9.92
C THR A 271 9.77 -0.50 10.54
N GLN A 272 8.90 -0.34 11.55
CA GLN A 272 8.22 -1.38 12.30
C GLN A 272 6.98 -0.79 12.99
N ASP A 273 6.13 -1.65 13.58
CA ASP A 273 5.12 -1.19 14.54
C ASP A 273 5.75 -0.79 15.88
N GLU A 274 4.93 -0.27 16.78
CA GLU A 274 5.27 0.02 18.17
C GLU A 274 5.39 -1.26 19.00
N PHE A 275 6.50 -1.39 19.74
CA PHE A 275 6.78 -2.52 20.65
C PHE A 275 7.00 -2.04 22.08
N ASP A 276 6.88 -2.95 23.04
CA ASP A 276 7.29 -2.69 24.42
C ASP A 276 8.80 -2.48 24.48
N ALA A 277 9.22 -1.42 25.16
CA ALA A 277 10.61 -1.18 25.51
C ALA A 277 10.98 -1.95 26.79
N SER A 278 12.26 -2.13 27.05
CA SER A 278 12.72 -2.79 28.28
C SER A 278 12.38 -1.94 29.50
N ALA A 279 12.32 -2.58 30.67
CA ALA A 279 12.31 -1.84 31.91
C ALA A 279 13.64 -1.11 32.10
N SER A 280 13.61 0.16 32.51
CA SER A 280 14.82 0.86 32.93
C SER A 280 15.25 0.46 34.34
N PRO A 281 16.49 0.77 34.77
CA PRO A 281 16.94 0.52 36.14
C PRO A 281 16.13 1.27 37.22
N THR A 282 15.42 2.34 36.87
CA THR A 282 14.50 3.05 37.76
C THR A 282 13.12 2.38 37.85
N GLY A 283 12.88 1.33 37.08
CA GLY A 283 11.62 0.58 37.03
C GLY A 283 10.60 1.13 36.03
N SER A 284 10.91 2.19 35.30
CA SER A 284 10.04 2.73 34.25
C SER A 284 9.87 1.71 33.12
N LYS A 285 8.67 1.64 32.57
CA LYS A 285 8.31 0.79 31.43
C LYS A 285 7.56 1.64 30.42
N GLY A 286 7.72 1.28 29.17
CA GLY A 286 7.29 2.12 28.08
C GLY A 286 7.23 1.36 26.76
N ARG A 287 7.05 2.12 25.71
CA ARG A 287 6.94 1.62 24.34
C ARG A 287 7.81 2.45 23.42
N PHE A 288 8.20 1.86 22.30
CA PHE A 288 9.02 2.56 21.32
C PHE A 288 8.59 2.22 19.89
N GLN A 289 8.91 3.13 18.99
CA GLN A 289 8.81 2.89 17.56
C GLN A 289 10.03 3.46 16.84
N LYS A 290 10.57 2.67 15.92
CA LYS A 290 11.68 3.07 15.04
C LYS A 290 11.14 3.62 13.73
N PHE A 291 11.76 4.71 13.31
CA PHE A 291 11.61 5.39 12.04
C PHE A 291 12.95 5.41 11.33
N GLU A 292 12.95 5.67 10.02
CA GLU A 292 14.18 5.72 9.20
C GLU A 292 15.27 6.58 9.86
N ASN A 293 14.91 7.76 10.38
CA ASN A 293 15.84 8.72 10.96
C ASN A 293 15.63 9.02 12.45
N ALA A 294 14.64 8.40 13.11
CA ALA A 294 14.35 8.62 14.53
C ALA A 294 13.99 7.34 15.30
N LEU A 295 14.17 7.38 16.61
CA LEU A 295 13.60 6.46 17.58
C LEU A 295 12.72 7.30 18.51
N ILE A 296 11.44 6.97 18.63
CA ILE A 296 10.53 7.66 19.55
C ILE A 296 10.18 6.67 20.67
N LEU A 297 10.43 7.07 21.92
CA LEU A 297 10.05 6.31 23.11
C LEU A 297 8.99 7.07 23.89
N TRP A 298 8.09 6.33 24.52
CA TRP A 298 7.14 6.85 25.50
C TRP A 298 7.24 6.00 26.77
N SER A 299 7.20 6.64 27.95
CA SER A 299 6.95 5.96 29.22
C SER A 299 5.95 6.76 30.06
N ALA A 300 5.31 6.12 31.04
CA ALA A 300 4.39 6.82 31.94
C ALA A 300 5.11 7.85 32.83
N GLN A 301 6.40 7.66 33.10
CA GLN A 301 7.19 8.49 34.00
C GLN A 301 7.85 9.67 33.29
N THR A 302 8.21 9.51 32.02
CA THR A 302 9.02 10.47 31.28
C THR A 302 8.31 11.06 30.07
N ASP A 303 7.11 10.60 29.73
CA ASP A 303 6.39 11.01 28.52
C ASP A 303 7.15 10.67 27.22
N VAL A 304 6.70 11.23 26.09
CA VAL A 304 7.19 10.92 24.75
C VAL A 304 8.36 11.80 24.30
N HIS A 305 9.47 11.15 23.96
CA HIS A 305 10.67 11.80 23.50
C HIS A 305 11.24 11.14 22.25
N LEU A 306 11.85 11.99 21.43
CA LEU A 306 12.45 11.59 20.16
C LEU A 306 13.97 11.62 20.29
N LEU A 307 14.62 10.57 19.81
CA LEU A 307 16.06 10.49 19.63
C LEU A 307 16.37 10.43 18.14
N HIS A 308 17.37 11.19 17.70
CA HIS A 308 17.87 11.14 16.33
C HIS A 308 19.40 11.24 16.26
N GLY A 309 19.95 11.16 15.05
CA GLY A 309 21.37 11.42 14.79
C GLY A 309 22.33 10.58 15.62
N GLU A 310 23.41 11.21 16.08
CA GLU A 310 24.50 10.54 16.80
C GLU A 310 24.15 10.19 18.25
N ILE A 311 23.29 10.98 18.92
CA ILE A 311 22.80 10.66 20.26
C ILE A 311 21.97 9.37 20.22
N ARG A 312 21.05 9.25 19.24
CA ARG A 312 20.31 8.00 19.01
C ARG A 312 21.25 6.82 18.81
N LYS A 313 22.23 6.94 17.91
CA LYS A 313 23.19 5.85 17.64
C LYS A 313 23.94 5.45 18.90
N TYR A 314 24.38 6.41 19.70
CA TYR A 314 25.05 6.12 20.96
C TYR A 314 24.13 5.38 21.94
N PHE A 315 22.89 5.84 22.11
CA PHE A 315 21.88 5.18 22.93
C PHE A 315 21.63 3.73 22.48
N GLU A 316 21.40 3.50 21.19
CA GLU A 316 21.12 2.17 20.61
C GLU A 316 22.32 1.21 20.71
N ASN A 317 23.55 1.72 20.60
CA ASN A 317 24.78 0.91 20.66
C ASN A 317 25.25 0.61 22.09
N ASN A 318 24.60 1.16 23.10
CA ASN A 318 25.03 1.07 24.50
C ASN A 318 23.87 0.61 25.41
N ASP A 319 23.12 -0.42 24.99
CA ASP A 319 22.05 -1.08 25.75
C ASP A 319 20.80 -0.24 26.06
N TYR A 320 20.54 0.81 25.28
CA TYR A 320 19.28 1.55 25.29
C TYR A 320 18.84 1.98 26.72
N GLU A 321 17.55 1.89 27.03
CA GLU A 321 16.97 2.25 28.32
C GLU A 321 17.46 1.40 29.49
N LYS A 322 18.11 0.25 29.24
CA LYS A 322 18.69 -0.56 30.33
C LYS A 322 19.93 0.09 30.93
N ARG A 323 20.65 0.91 30.16
CA ARG A 323 21.83 1.63 30.64
C ARG A 323 21.51 3.07 31.02
N PHE A 324 20.74 3.76 30.19
CA PHE A 324 20.52 5.20 30.34
C PHE A 324 19.20 5.55 31.03
N GLY A 325 18.27 4.60 31.09
CA GLY A 325 16.86 4.87 31.38
C GLY A 325 16.13 5.50 30.20
N TYR A 326 14.88 5.87 30.41
CA TYR A 326 14.08 6.56 29.39
C TYR A 326 14.57 8.01 29.21
N PRO A 327 14.48 8.57 27.99
CA PRO A 327 14.70 9.99 27.77
C PRO A 327 13.72 10.83 28.60
N THR A 328 14.18 11.95 29.15
CA THR A 328 13.38 12.95 29.90
C THR A 328 13.35 14.32 29.22
N SER A 329 14.00 14.42 28.06
CA SER A 329 14.04 15.59 27.19
C SER A 329 14.21 15.13 25.74
N ASP A 330 13.85 15.99 24.79
CA ASP A 330 14.36 15.87 23.44
C ASP A 330 15.81 16.39 23.37
N GLU A 331 16.45 16.22 22.22
CA GLU A 331 17.78 16.76 21.95
C GLU A 331 17.77 18.31 21.99
N ILE A 332 18.66 18.90 22.80
CA ILE A 332 18.80 20.34 23.03
C ILE A 332 20.19 20.79 22.57
N PRO A 333 20.33 21.92 21.85
CA PRO A 333 21.64 22.46 21.50
C PRO A 333 22.54 22.73 22.72
N GLU A 334 23.81 22.37 22.62
CA GLU A 334 24.83 22.61 23.63
C GLU A 334 26.17 22.98 22.98
N GLY A 335 26.56 24.26 23.04
CA GLY A 335 27.78 24.75 22.39
C GLY A 335 27.76 24.48 20.89
N SER A 336 28.76 23.76 20.38
CA SER A 336 28.83 23.33 18.97
C SER A 336 28.15 21.98 18.70
N GLY A 337 27.42 21.45 19.68
CA GLY A 337 26.81 20.13 19.64
C GLY A 337 25.43 20.13 20.26
N PHE A 338 25.06 18.99 20.84
CA PHE A 338 23.75 18.74 21.42
C PHE A 338 23.87 17.87 22.66
N LYS A 339 22.82 17.88 23.48
CA LYS A 339 22.66 16.93 24.58
C LYS A 339 21.23 16.45 24.67
N GLN A 340 21.07 15.30 25.30
CA GLN A 340 19.77 14.76 25.67
C GLN A 340 19.85 14.12 27.04
N THR A 341 18.91 14.48 27.91
CA THR A 341 18.83 13.96 29.28
C THR A 341 17.93 12.73 29.33
N PHE A 342 18.34 11.78 30.17
CA PHE A 342 17.71 10.50 30.46
C PHE A 342 17.53 10.36 31.98
N GLU A 343 16.80 9.34 32.42
CA GLU A 343 16.56 9.11 33.85
C GLU A 343 17.85 9.00 34.67
N LEU A 344 18.91 8.41 34.10
CA LEU A 344 20.16 8.10 34.81
C LEU A 344 21.33 9.03 34.48
N GLY A 345 21.12 10.09 33.69
CA GLY A 345 22.20 10.99 33.26
C GLY A 345 21.94 11.64 31.90
N THR A 346 22.98 12.16 31.27
CA THR A 346 22.89 12.92 30.01
C THR A 346 23.85 12.34 28.98
N ILE A 347 23.37 12.17 27.74
CA ILE A 347 24.24 11.93 26.59
C ILE A 347 24.54 13.30 25.96
N HIS A 348 25.82 13.61 25.82
CA HIS A 348 26.31 14.78 25.12
C HIS A 348 26.87 14.34 23.78
N TRP A 349 26.78 15.19 22.76
CA TRP A 349 27.45 14.99 21.49
C TRP A 349 28.01 16.31 20.98
N ASN A 350 29.23 16.28 20.46
CA ASN A 350 29.78 17.38 19.67
C ASN A 350 30.68 16.81 18.55
N PRO A 351 30.98 17.58 17.49
CA PRO A 351 31.74 17.09 16.35
C PRO A 351 33.19 16.69 16.68
N THR A 352 33.76 17.14 17.80
CA THR A 352 35.16 16.88 18.17
C THR A 352 35.32 15.60 18.99
N SER A 353 34.47 15.38 20.00
CA SER A 353 34.56 14.23 20.90
C SER A 353 33.56 13.11 20.58
N GLY A 354 32.62 13.34 19.65
CA GLY A 354 31.51 12.43 19.44
C GLY A 354 30.56 12.38 20.64
N ALA A 355 29.80 11.30 20.76
CA ALA A 355 28.84 11.12 21.84
C ALA A 355 29.48 10.56 23.12
N THR A 356 29.21 11.19 24.26
CA THR A 356 29.72 10.82 25.59
C THR A 356 28.58 10.77 26.61
N TRP A 357 28.79 10.01 27.70
CA TRP A 357 27.81 9.83 28.77
C TRP A 357 28.28 10.51 30.05
N GLU A 358 27.41 11.31 30.65
CA GLU A 358 27.54 11.86 32.00
C GLU A 358 26.48 11.22 32.91
N ALA A 359 26.90 10.39 33.86
CA ALA A 359 25.98 9.76 34.80
C ALA A 359 25.43 10.79 35.81
N LYS A 360 24.15 10.64 36.18
CA LYS A 360 23.54 11.41 37.28
C LYS A 360 24.20 11.01 38.60
N ALA A 361 24.56 12.02 39.41
CA ALA A 361 25.20 11.86 40.71
C ALA A 361 24.32 11.14 41.74
#